data_AF-A0A1H9UW30-F1
#
_entry.id   AF-A0A1H9UW30-F1
#
_cell.length_a   1.000
_cell.length_b   1.000
_cell.length_c   1.000
_cell.angle_alpha   90.00
_cell.angle_beta   90.00
_cell.angle_gamma   90.00
#
_symmetry.space_group_name_H-M   'P 1'
#
loop_
_entity.id
_entity.type
_entity.pdbx_description
1 polymer ?
#
loop_
_entity_poly.entity_id
_entity_poly.type
_entity_poly.pdbx_seq_one_letter_code
_entity_poly.pdbx_strand_id
1 'polypeptide(L)' 'MTEVDAKNYVNEIVNAANSLEKSFKNNFEDMDLENTIIRTKMETIVQNAVSDLEKLKSDIQDLKFDKI' A
#
# COMPACT_ATOMS: atom_id res chain seq x y z
N MET A 1 17.91 -16.64 9.72
CA MET A 1 16.60 -16.39 9.08
C MET A 1 16.50 -17.37 7.93
N THR A 2 15.49 -18.24 7.97
CA THR A 2 15.25 -19.26 6.93
C THR A 2 14.49 -18.67 5.74
N GLU A 3 14.47 -19.38 4.61
CA GLU A 3 13.64 -19.03 3.44
C GLU A 3 12.14 -18.85 3.82
N VAL A 4 11.66 -19.67 4.77
CA VAL A 4 10.29 -19.60 5.29
C VAL A 4 10.06 -18.32 6.08
N ASP A 5 10.99 -17.95 6.96
CA ASP A 5 10.90 -16.71 7.74
C ASP A 5 10.85 -15.48 6.82
N ALA A 6 11.68 -15.48 5.77
CA ALA A 6 11.74 -14.38 4.82
C ALA A 6 10.45 -14.25 3.99
N LYS A 7 9.86 -15.37 3.54
CA LYS A 7 8.55 -15.38 2.87
C LYS A 7 7.42 -14.92 3.78
N ASN A 8 7.43 -15.33 5.05
CA ASN A 8 6.45 -14.88 6.03
C ASN A 8 6.53 -13.37 6.24
N TYR A 9 7.76 -12.85 6.38
CA TYR A 9 7.99 -11.41 6.51
C TYR A 9 7.49 -10.61 5.29
N VAL A 10 7.74 -11.11 4.08
CA VAL A 10 7.18 -10.51 2.85
C VAL A 10 5.66 -10.47 2.89
N ASN A 11 5.01 -11.58 3.26
CA ASN A 11 3.55 -11.64 3.34
C ASN A 11 3.00 -10.66 4.39
N GLU A 12 3.66 -10.51 5.53
CA GLU A 12 3.29 -9.53 6.56
C GLU A 12 3.36 -8.09 6.03
N ILE A 13 4.42 -7.73 5.31
CA ILE A 13 4.56 -6.39 4.73
C ILE A 13 3.49 -6.15 3.65
N VAL A 14 3.23 -7.13 2.77
CA VAL A 14 2.18 -7.02 1.74
C VAL A 14 0.80 -6.81 2.39
N ASN A 15 0.50 -7.54 3.48
CA ASN A 15 -0.74 -7.38 4.22
C ASN A 15 -0.85 -6.01 4.90
N ALA A 16 0.25 -5.49 5.46
CA ALA A 16 0.30 -4.14 6.01
C ALA A 16 0.06 -3.08 4.92
N ALA A 17 0.68 -3.23 3.75
CA ALA A 17 0.48 -2.34 2.61
C ALA A 17 -0.98 -2.34 2.12
N ASN A 18 -1.63 -3.50 2.02
CA ASN A 18 -3.06 -3.61 1.68
C ASN A 18 -3.95 -2.92 2.73
N SER A 19 -3.60 -3.03 4.01
CA SER A 19 -4.35 -2.39 5.10
C SER A 19 -4.23 -0.87 5.05
N LEU A 20 -3.04 -0.35 4.72
CA LEU A 20 -2.80 1.08 4.52
C LEU A 20 -3.57 1.60 3.29
N GLU A 21 -3.54 0.87 2.18
CA GLU A 21 -4.27 1.21 0.96
C GLU A 21 -5.78 1.38 1.24
N LYS A 22 -6.36 0.41 1.95
CA LYS A 22 -7.77 0.47 2.38
C LYS A 22 -8.02 1.66 3.30
N SER A 23 -7.10 1.95 4.22
CA SER A 23 -7.23 3.06 5.16
C SER A 23 -7.21 4.41 4.44
N PHE A 24 -6.35 4.60 3.45
CA PHE A 24 -6.35 5.82 2.63
C PHE A 24 -7.65 6.02 1.86
N LYS A 25 -8.19 4.96 1.25
CA LYS A 25 -9.46 5.01 0.51
C LYS A 25 -10.63 5.33 1.44
N ASN A 26 -10.75 4.61 2.55
CA ASN A 26 -11.80 4.85 3.54
C ASN A 26 -11.72 6.27 4.11
N ASN A 27 -10.53 6.72 4.53
CA ASN A 27 -10.37 8.06 5.08
C ASN A 27 -10.79 9.13 4.07
N PHE A 28 -10.48 8.95 2.78
CA PHE A 28 -10.90 9.88 1.73
C PHE A 28 -12.42 9.87 1.51
N GLU A 29 -13.05 8.70 1.52
CA GLU A 29 -14.52 8.57 1.44
C GLU A 29 -15.22 9.21 2.66
N ASP A 30 -14.61 9.13 3.84
CA ASP A 30 -15.11 9.75 5.07
C ASP A 30 -14.89 11.27 5.12
N MET A 31 -14.05 11.84 4.23
CA MET A 31 -13.87 13.29 4.16
C MET A 31 -15.08 13.93 3.47
N ASP A 32 -15.83 14.73 4.23
CA ASP A 32 -16.90 15.57 3.70
C ASP A 32 -16.32 16.79 2.95
N LEU A 33 -15.82 16.55 1.73
CA LEU A 33 -15.21 17.58 0.89
C LEU A 33 -16.24 18.21 -0.05
N GLU A 34 -16.86 19.30 0.43
CA GLU A 34 -17.79 20.10 -0.38
C GLU A 34 -17.09 20.86 -1.50
N ASN A 35 -15.83 21.27 -1.29
CA ASN A 35 -15.06 21.99 -2.30
C ASN A 35 -14.45 21.03 -3.33
N THR A 36 -14.92 21.14 -4.58
CA THR A 36 -14.49 20.25 -5.67
C THR A 36 -12.98 20.32 -5.96
N ILE A 37 -12.34 21.49 -5.83
CA ILE A 37 -10.88 21.61 -6.06
C ILE A 37 -10.11 20.85 -4.98
N ILE A 38 -10.55 20.96 -3.72
CA ILE A 38 -9.93 20.23 -2.60
C ILE A 38 -10.15 18.73 -2.78
N ARG A 39 -11.37 18.32 -3.16
CA ARG A 39 -11.69 16.91 -3.45
C ARG A 39 -10.78 16.32 -4.52
N THR A 40 -10.62 16.98 -5.66
CA THR A 40 -9.75 16.49 -6.74
C THR A 40 -8.28 16.39 -6.31
N LYS A 41 -7.78 17.37 -5.54
CA LYS A 41 -6.41 17.31 -5.01
C LYS A 41 -6.22 16.12 -4.07
N MET A 42 -7.18 15.90 -3.16
CA MET A 42 -7.14 14.78 -2.23
C MET A 42 -7.25 13.43 -2.96
N GLU A 43 -8.10 13.32 -3.98
CA GLU A 43 -8.20 12.14 -4.83
C GLU A 43 -6.85 11.81 -5.50
N THR A 44 -6.16 12.81 -6.05
CA THR A 44 -4.82 12.62 -6.65
C THR A 44 -3.79 12.17 -5.61
N ILE A 45 -3.81 12.74 -4.41
CA ILE A 45 -2.90 12.36 -3.31
C ILE A 45 -3.13 10.89 -2.93
N VAL A 46 -4.40 10.49 -2.78
CA VAL A 46 -4.77 9.11 -2.42
C VAL A 46 -4.37 8.14 -3.53
N GLN A 47 -4.64 8.48 -4.79
CA GLN A 47 -4.26 7.65 -5.95
C GLN A 47 -2.74 7.45 -6.03
N ASN A 48 -1.95 8.51 -5.80
CA ASN A 48 -0.49 8.40 -5.78
C ASN A 48 -0.02 7.50 -4.63
N ALA A 49 -0.56 7.67 -3.42
CA ALA A 49 -0.21 6.83 -2.29
C ALA A 49 -0.57 5.35 -2.51
N VAL A 50 -1.73 5.07 -3.13
CA VAL A 50 -2.13 3.71 -3.51
C VAL A 50 -1.18 3.13 -4.55
N SER A 51 -0.81 3.90 -5.57
CA SER A 51 0.13 3.45 -6.61
C SER A 51 1.52 3.15 -6.06
N ASP A 52 2.02 3.98 -5.14
CA ASP A 52 3.31 3.75 -4.47
C ASP A 52 3.27 2.47 -3.62
N LEU A 53 2.16 2.21 -2.93
CA LEU A 53 1.95 0.97 -2.17
C LEU A 53 1.87 -0.26 -3.08
N GLU A 54 1.21 -0.16 -4.24
CA GLU A 54 1.18 -1.25 -5.24
C GLU A 54 2.57 -1.57 -5.77
N LYS A 55 3.36 -0.54 -6.09
CA LYS A 55 4.74 -0.71 -6.52
C LYS A 55 5.59 -1.36 -5.43
N LEU A 56 5.50 -0.88 -4.19
CA LEU A 56 6.20 -1.47 -3.06
C LEU A 56 5.82 -2.95 -2.85
N LYS A 57 4.54 -3.29 -2.97
CA LYS A 57 4.08 -4.69 -2.90
C LYS A 57 4.74 -5.54 -3.98
N SER A 58 4.75 -5.06 -5.22
CA SER A 58 5.41 -5.76 -6.33
C SER A 58 6.90 -5.96 -6.09
N ASP A 59 7.61 -4.89 -5.72
CA ASP A 59 9.06 -4.92 -5.49
C ASP A 59 9.44 -5.91 -4.37
N ILE A 60 8.62 -5.97 -3.31
CA ILE A 60 8.83 -6.88 -2.17
C ILE A 60 8.47 -8.33 -2.54
N GLN A 61 7.44 -8.55 -3.35
CA GLN A 61 7.07 -9.89 -3.82
C GLN A 61 8.11 -10.47 -4.79
N ASP A 62 8.79 -9.62 -5.54
CA ASP A 62 9.86 -10.00 -6.47
C ASP A 62 11.19 -10.30 -5.75
N LEU A 63 11.28 -10.07 -4.43
CA LEU A 63 12.45 -10.44 -3.65
C LEU A 63 12.68 -11.95 -3.73
N LYS A 64 13.82 -12.33 -4.29
CA LYS A 64 14.30 -13.71 -4.31
C LYS A 64 15.04 -13.98 -3.00
N PHE A 65 14.59 -14.98 -2.27
CA PHE A 65 15.30 -15.51 -1.12
C PHE A 65 16.17 -16.67 -1.59
N ASP A 66 17.43 -16.38 -1.90
CA ASP A 66 18.40 -17.43 -2.19
C ASP A 66 18.55 -18.33 -0.95
N LYS A 67 18.65 -19.65 -1.18
CA LYS A 67 18.90 -20.61 -0.11
C LYS A 67 20.30 -20.36 0.47
N ILE A 68 20.34 -19.68 1.62
CA ILE A 68 21.53 -19.60 2.48
C ILE A 68 21.68 -20.94 3.23
#